data_AF-A0A9P6VTT9-F1
#
_entry.id   AF-A0A9P6VTT9-F1
#
_cell.length_a   1.000
_cell.length_b   1.000
_cell.length_c   1.000
_cell.angle_alpha   90.00
_cell.angle_beta   90.00
_cell.angle_gamma   90.00
#
_symmetry.space_group_name_H-M   'P 1'
#
loop_
_entity.id
_entity.type
_entity.pdbx_description
1 polymer ?
#
loop_
_entity_poly.entity_id
_entity_poly.type
_entity_poly.pdbx_seq_one_letter_code
_entity_poly.pdbx_strand_id
1 'polypeptide(L)'
;MQTTAGTVHVVSAHPPLTAFEFASSPARNAADPLLLFVAGLGDTLLSVPYLGQLAQAVDKLGWRCAQALLTSSGAGWGTATVAQDAVELAKIVGYYKEKGASKVVLLGHSTGKRPACLVSTCNRNLPPFFAGCQDAIAYLHLKRSRPDMPVLDGVILQAPVSDREAPGVPDVVERSVKPVYDDGKYDLDAFVPPAWAAALQTEIGITYRRFFSLVLPPESGRVDLRRREDFFSSDLEPEYLAEVFEPVDYPLLFALSGNDATYPEHVKLQLPALLERFETATPAPCRSRFSCIVPNASHDLDEPEPARVFVDKVTGFLQGLDEKFFLTHALPAATRPPTFCSLPFPLAESRPSPTMFAALRPAARASVRVRLPFGLLLAAAFSTSPVAKRDIAKMTLVGRLGAMETKEGKNGRQYLKYAIATTDRRPPPREGEAPEEPTTSWHTVFAHGDAVERLQNVQIGSLVFVEAAFQVRNQRDEASGSYSTQVLATHGKAHVGHLEAPPS
;
A
#
# COMPACT_ATOMS: atom_id res chain seq x y z
N MET A 1 12.77 8.48 -20.13
CA MET A 1 11.72 7.52 -19.74
C MET A 1 12.30 6.13 -19.88
N GLN A 2 12.50 5.44 -18.75
CA GLN A 2 13.01 4.07 -18.74
C GLN A 2 11.81 3.15 -18.80
N THR A 3 11.75 2.27 -19.80
CA THR A 3 10.68 1.26 -19.90
C THR A 3 11.05 0.06 -19.04
N THR A 4 10.07 -0.43 -18.29
CA THR A 4 10.24 -1.60 -17.42
C THR A 4 9.31 -2.71 -17.89
N ALA A 5 9.87 -3.87 -18.21
CA ALA A 5 9.10 -5.07 -18.55
C ALA A 5 8.68 -5.81 -17.26
N GLY A 6 7.52 -6.46 -17.29
CA GLY A 6 7.01 -7.23 -16.16
C GLY A 6 5.67 -7.89 -16.45
N THR A 7 5.14 -8.57 -15.44
CA THR A 7 3.85 -9.27 -15.47
C THR A 7 2.91 -8.66 -14.44
N VAL A 8 1.69 -8.32 -14.86
CA VAL A 8 0.61 -7.94 -13.93
C VAL A 8 -0.13 -9.18 -13.47
N HIS A 9 -0.17 -9.37 -12.17
CA HIS A 9 -0.93 -10.41 -11.49
C HIS A 9 -2.23 -9.83 -10.95
N VAL A 10 -3.35 -10.47 -11.29
CA VAL A 10 -4.64 -10.23 -10.62
C VAL A 10 -4.70 -11.17 -9.42
N VAL A 11 -4.57 -10.60 -8.22
CA VAL A 11 -4.51 -11.34 -6.96
C VAL A 11 -5.92 -11.63 -6.43
N SER A 12 -6.78 -10.62 -6.47
CA SER A 12 -8.15 -10.70 -6.00
C SER A 12 -9.05 -9.86 -6.89
N ALA A 13 -10.26 -10.37 -7.17
CA ALA A 13 -11.28 -9.61 -7.87
C ALA A 13 -12.06 -8.67 -6.93
N HIS A 14 -12.18 -9.01 -5.65
CA HIS A 14 -12.91 -8.22 -4.64
C HIS A 14 -12.25 -8.30 -3.24
N PRO A 15 -11.70 -7.19 -2.71
CA PRO A 15 -11.37 -5.96 -3.45
C PRO A 15 -10.44 -6.26 -4.64
N PRO A 16 -10.44 -5.41 -5.69
CA PRO A 16 -9.53 -5.58 -6.81
C PRO A 16 -8.10 -5.32 -6.33
N LEU A 17 -7.29 -6.37 -6.27
CA LEU A 17 -5.88 -6.30 -5.88
C LEU A 17 -5.03 -6.79 -7.04
N THR A 18 -3.99 -6.03 -7.35
CA THR A 18 -3.04 -6.39 -8.39
C THR A 18 -1.62 -6.26 -7.87
N ALA A 19 -0.70 -6.99 -8.49
CA ALA A 19 0.72 -6.82 -8.25
C ALA A 19 1.46 -6.83 -9.58
N PHE A 20 2.40 -5.92 -9.76
CA PHE A 20 3.28 -5.89 -10.92
C PHE A 20 4.61 -6.53 -10.57
N GLU A 21 4.89 -7.69 -11.15
CA GLU A 21 6.16 -8.39 -11.00
C GLU A 21 7.13 -7.98 -12.11
N PHE A 22 8.32 -7.53 -11.73
CA PHE A 22 9.34 -7.08 -12.67
C PHE A 22 9.91 -8.28 -13.44
N ALA A 23 10.21 -8.09 -14.72
CA ALA A 23 10.82 -9.15 -15.53
C ALA A 23 12.25 -9.43 -15.07
N SER A 24 12.60 -10.71 -14.96
CA SER A 24 13.94 -11.19 -14.61
C SER A 24 14.63 -11.82 -15.81
N SER A 25 15.97 -11.76 -15.84
CA SER A 25 16.79 -12.44 -16.85
C SER A 25 17.96 -13.18 -16.21
N PRO A 26 17.99 -14.53 -16.25
CA PRO A 26 16.99 -15.42 -16.86
C PRO A 26 15.65 -15.42 -16.11
N ALA A 27 14.61 -15.97 -16.74
CA ALA A 27 13.30 -16.11 -16.10
C ALA A 27 13.41 -16.90 -14.78
N ARG A 28 12.82 -16.34 -13.71
CA ARG A 28 12.86 -16.89 -12.35
C ARG A 28 11.79 -17.96 -12.15
N ASN A 29 12.08 -18.90 -11.25
CA ASN A 29 11.12 -19.88 -10.81
C ASN A 29 10.13 -19.24 -9.82
N ALA A 30 8.89 -19.71 -9.79
CA ALA A 30 7.92 -19.26 -8.79
C ALA A 30 8.38 -19.53 -7.34
N ALA A 31 9.29 -20.50 -7.14
CA ALA A 31 9.91 -20.81 -5.85
C ALA A 31 11.01 -19.85 -5.39
N ASP A 32 11.55 -19.02 -6.29
CA ASP A 32 12.58 -18.05 -5.95
C ASP A 32 12.04 -17.01 -4.94
N PRO A 33 12.90 -16.50 -4.03
CA PRO A 33 12.47 -15.58 -2.98
C PRO A 33 12.02 -14.24 -3.57
N LEU A 34 11.10 -13.55 -2.88
CA LEU A 34 10.42 -12.36 -3.36
C LEU A 34 10.68 -11.15 -2.47
N LEU A 35 11.08 -10.04 -3.07
CA LEU A 35 10.96 -8.71 -2.50
C LEU A 35 9.62 -8.12 -2.96
N LEU A 36 8.70 -7.93 -2.01
CA LEU A 36 7.41 -7.28 -2.24
C LEU A 36 7.50 -5.82 -1.80
N PHE A 37 7.34 -4.90 -2.74
CA PHE A 37 7.37 -3.47 -2.54
C PHE A 37 5.95 -2.92 -2.37
N VAL A 38 5.70 -2.14 -1.32
CA VAL A 38 4.49 -1.33 -1.16
C VAL A 38 4.87 0.15 -1.14
N ALA A 39 4.23 0.91 -2.02
CA ALA A 39 4.47 2.33 -2.21
C ALA A 39 3.68 3.17 -1.19
N GLY A 40 3.96 4.46 -1.08
CA GLY A 40 3.27 5.35 -0.15
C GLY A 40 1.94 5.89 -0.68
N LEU A 41 1.37 6.86 0.04
CA LEU A 41 0.09 7.50 -0.31
C LEU A 41 0.23 8.32 -1.59
N GLY A 42 -0.71 8.12 -2.53
CA GLY A 42 -0.69 8.85 -3.80
C GLY A 42 0.18 8.19 -4.87
N ASP A 43 1.06 7.26 -4.49
CA ASP A 43 1.87 6.52 -5.45
C ASP A 43 1.04 5.55 -6.28
N THR A 44 1.53 5.31 -7.49
CA THR A 44 0.92 4.39 -8.45
C THR A 44 1.97 3.46 -9.03
N LEU A 45 1.57 2.65 -9.99
CA LEU A 45 2.47 1.72 -10.66
C LEU A 45 3.70 2.47 -11.23
N LEU A 46 4.89 2.09 -10.78
CA LEU A 46 6.18 2.65 -11.22
C LEU A 46 6.35 4.16 -11.03
N SER A 47 5.66 4.78 -10.06
CA SER A 47 5.89 6.20 -9.72
C SER A 47 7.19 6.42 -8.91
N VAL A 48 7.67 5.38 -8.21
CA VAL A 48 8.86 5.46 -7.35
C VAL A 48 10.16 5.36 -8.19
N PRO A 49 11.04 6.37 -8.18
CA PRO A 49 12.17 6.49 -9.12
C PRO A 49 13.19 5.34 -9.04
N TYR A 50 13.59 4.94 -7.82
CA TYR A 50 14.63 3.93 -7.63
C TYR A 50 14.15 2.49 -7.85
N LEU A 51 12.83 2.27 -7.94
CA LEU A 51 12.25 0.92 -7.92
C LEU A 51 12.73 0.04 -9.08
N GLY A 52 12.90 0.63 -10.28
CA GLY A 52 13.44 -0.09 -11.43
C GLY A 52 14.90 -0.55 -11.24
N GLN A 53 15.74 0.31 -10.64
CA GLN A 53 17.12 -0.03 -10.30
C GLN A 53 17.19 -1.10 -9.22
N LEU A 54 16.33 -0.98 -8.19
CA LEU A 54 16.22 -1.97 -7.13
C LEU A 54 15.83 -3.34 -7.68
N ALA A 55 14.81 -3.42 -8.55
CA ALA A 55 14.37 -4.66 -9.17
C ALA A 55 15.51 -5.36 -9.94
N GLN A 56 16.31 -4.59 -10.70
CA GLN A 56 17.48 -5.14 -11.40
C GLN A 56 18.57 -5.64 -10.45
N ALA A 57 18.78 -4.95 -9.32
CA ALA A 57 19.80 -5.34 -8.36
C ALA A 57 19.43 -6.63 -7.62
N VAL A 58 18.17 -6.77 -7.20
CA VAL A 58 17.72 -7.99 -6.51
C VAL A 58 17.58 -9.17 -7.48
N ASP A 59 17.27 -8.93 -8.76
CA ASP A 59 17.31 -9.99 -9.78
C ASP A 59 18.71 -10.62 -9.91
N LYS A 60 19.78 -9.81 -9.82
CA LYS A 60 21.15 -10.34 -9.82
C LYS A 60 21.47 -11.22 -8.61
N LEU A 61 20.72 -11.09 -7.51
CA LEU A 61 20.81 -11.95 -6.33
C LEU A 61 19.95 -13.21 -6.44
N GLY A 62 19.21 -13.39 -7.54
CA GLY A 62 18.24 -14.48 -7.69
C GLY A 62 16.91 -14.22 -7.00
N TRP A 63 16.63 -12.98 -6.58
CA TRP A 63 15.35 -12.59 -6.01
C TRP A 63 14.41 -12.06 -7.09
N ARG A 64 13.12 -12.33 -6.92
CA ARG A 64 12.04 -11.71 -7.67
C ARG A 64 11.68 -10.37 -7.01
N CYS A 65 11.19 -9.42 -7.79
CA CYS A 65 10.70 -8.13 -7.28
C CYS A 65 9.28 -7.90 -7.78
N ALA A 66 8.37 -7.52 -6.89
CA ALA A 66 7.02 -7.14 -7.26
C ALA A 66 6.55 -5.89 -6.51
N GLN A 67 5.77 -5.03 -7.17
CA GLN A 67 5.06 -3.91 -6.56
C GLN A 67 3.62 -4.32 -6.27
N ALA A 68 3.19 -4.17 -5.02
CA ALA A 68 1.80 -4.30 -4.61
C ALA A 68 1.00 -3.05 -5.02
N LEU A 69 -0.22 -3.26 -5.54
CA LEU A 69 -1.20 -2.21 -5.80
C LEU A 69 -2.47 -2.53 -5.00
N LEU A 70 -2.65 -1.77 -3.93
CA LEU A 70 -3.76 -1.88 -3.00
C LEU A 70 -4.95 -1.05 -3.49
N THR A 71 -6.08 -1.15 -2.80
CA THR A 71 -7.20 -0.25 -3.06
C THR A 71 -6.91 1.19 -2.66
N SER A 72 -5.96 1.41 -1.74
CA SER A 72 -5.50 2.72 -1.31
C SER A 72 -4.49 3.38 -2.26
N SER A 73 -3.93 2.63 -3.23
CA SER A 73 -2.97 3.19 -4.19
C SER A 73 -3.58 4.34 -5.02
N GLY A 74 -2.74 5.30 -5.42
CA GLY A 74 -3.17 6.51 -6.11
C GLY A 74 -4.09 7.37 -5.25
N ALA A 75 -5.29 7.69 -5.74
CA ALA A 75 -6.24 8.56 -5.02
C ALA A 75 -7.18 7.80 -4.05
N GLY A 76 -7.00 6.49 -3.86
CA GLY A 76 -7.93 5.64 -3.09
C GLY A 76 -7.73 5.69 -1.58
N TRP A 77 -6.60 6.18 -1.09
CA TRP A 77 -6.23 6.10 0.33
C TRP A 77 -7.08 6.97 1.26
N GLY A 78 -7.70 8.04 0.76
CA GLY A 78 -8.44 8.98 1.58
C GLY A 78 -9.64 8.36 2.32
N THR A 79 -10.15 7.23 1.84
CA THR A 79 -11.22 6.46 2.47
C THR A 79 -10.76 5.10 3.02
N ALA A 80 -9.48 4.77 2.86
CA ALA A 80 -8.91 3.51 3.35
C ALA A 80 -8.43 3.65 4.79
N THR A 81 -8.04 2.53 5.39
CA THR A 81 -7.39 2.50 6.71
C THR A 81 -6.13 1.67 6.62
N VAL A 82 -5.12 1.97 7.44
CA VAL A 82 -3.88 1.20 7.49
C VAL A 82 -4.13 -0.29 7.80
N ALA A 83 -5.17 -0.58 8.60
CA ALA A 83 -5.58 -1.95 8.88
C ALA A 83 -6.15 -2.65 7.63
N GLN A 84 -6.92 -1.95 6.81
CA GLN A 84 -7.40 -2.49 5.53
C GLN A 84 -6.21 -2.79 4.61
N ASP A 85 -5.27 -1.87 4.49
CA ASP A 85 -4.10 -1.99 3.63
C ASP A 85 -3.22 -3.18 4.04
N ALA A 86 -3.01 -3.37 5.34
CA ALA A 86 -2.34 -4.53 5.90
C ALA A 86 -3.05 -5.87 5.56
N VAL A 87 -4.39 -5.90 5.60
CA VAL A 87 -5.16 -7.10 5.19
C VAL A 87 -5.06 -7.36 3.69
N GLU A 88 -5.06 -6.31 2.86
CA GLU A 88 -4.89 -6.41 1.41
C GLU A 88 -3.49 -6.88 1.05
N LEU A 89 -2.45 -6.35 1.71
CA LEU A 89 -1.08 -6.83 1.60
C LEU A 89 -0.96 -8.30 1.97
N ALA A 90 -1.60 -8.76 3.04
CA ALA A 90 -1.60 -10.19 3.41
C ALA A 90 -2.16 -11.10 2.32
N LYS A 91 -3.18 -10.65 1.56
CA LYS A 91 -3.69 -11.41 0.41
C LYS A 91 -2.65 -11.49 -0.71
N ILE A 92 -1.90 -10.41 -0.96
CA ILE A 92 -0.83 -10.38 -1.98
C ILE A 92 0.35 -11.26 -1.55
N VAL A 93 0.78 -11.19 -0.29
CA VAL A 93 1.81 -12.08 0.26
C VAL A 93 1.36 -13.54 0.14
N GLY A 94 0.11 -13.83 0.52
CA GLY A 94 -0.48 -15.16 0.45
C GLY A 94 -0.47 -15.72 -0.98
N TYR A 95 -0.86 -14.91 -1.96
CA TYR A 95 -0.82 -15.26 -3.38
C TYR A 95 0.57 -15.68 -3.86
N TYR A 96 1.61 -14.95 -3.48
CA TYR A 96 2.97 -15.31 -3.88
C TYR A 96 3.50 -16.54 -3.14
N LYS A 97 3.13 -16.74 -1.87
CA LYS A 97 3.47 -17.96 -1.11
C LYS A 97 2.76 -19.20 -1.69
N GLU A 98 1.49 -19.10 -2.04
CA GLU A 98 0.73 -20.18 -2.70
C GLU A 98 1.32 -20.57 -4.07
N LYS A 99 1.89 -19.59 -4.79
CA LYS A 99 2.65 -19.84 -6.02
C LYS A 99 4.02 -20.50 -5.80
N GLY A 100 4.48 -20.56 -4.54
CA GLY A 100 5.67 -21.28 -4.14
C GLY A 100 6.82 -20.42 -3.61
N ALA A 101 6.67 -19.09 -3.53
CA ALA A 101 7.76 -18.21 -3.09
C ALA A 101 8.35 -18.67 -1.74
N SER A 102 9.64 -19.02 -1.75
CA SER A 102 10.32 -19.61 -0.59
C SER A 102 10.49 -18.64 0.57
N LYS A 103 10.71 -17.36 0.26
CA LYS A 103 10.78 -16.24 1.20
C LYS A 103 10.03 -15.05 0.65
N VAL A 104 9.46 -14.22 1.53
CA VAL A 104 8.88 -12.93 1.16
C VAL A 104 9.38 -11.85 2.12
N VAL A 105 10.08 -10.86 1.59
CA VAL A 105 10.50 -9.66 2.31
C VAL A 105 9.60 -8.51 1.89
N LEU A 106 9.03 -7.80 2.86
CA LEU A 106 8.20 -6.62 2.60
C LEU A 106 9.05 -5.36 2.69
N LEU A 107 9.03 -4.53 1.64
CA LEU A 107 9.65 -3.21 1.63
C LEU A 107 8.54 -2.17 1.59
N GLY A 108 8.38 -1.45 2.70
CA GLY A 108 7.52 -0.28 2.80
C GLY A 108 8.28 0.99 2.45
N HIS A 109 7.76 1.74 1.50
CA HIS A 109 8.27 3.05 1.08
C HIS A 109 7.26 4.13 1.48
N SER A 110 7.68 5.09 2.29
CA SER A 110 6.89 6.31 2.46
C SER A 110 7.07 7.20 1.23
N THR A 111 6.04 7.95 0.84
CA THR A 111 6.04 8.74 -0.40
C THR A 111 6.73 10.09 -0.27
N GLY A 112 7.52 10.44 -1.28
CA GLY A 112 8.42 11.59 -1.26
C GLY A 112 8.08 12.69 -2.27
N LYS A 113 7.01 12.50 -3.03
CA LYS A 113 6.58 13.47 -4.03
C LYS A 113 5.08 13.60 -4.13
N ARG A 114 4.68 14.76 -4.66
CA ARG A 114 3.33 15.04 -5.16
C ARG A 114 2.85 13.89 -6.04
N PRO A 115 1.58 13.44 -5.95
CA PRO A 115 0.98 12.72 -7.06
C PRO A 115 1.15 13.60 -8.32
N ALA A 116 1.71 13.04 -9.39
CA ALA A 116 1.93 13.72 -10.67
C ALA A 116 0.63 14.08 -11.42
N CYS A 117 -0.50 14.20 -10.70
CA CYS A 117 -1.76 14.66 -11.21
C CYS A 117 -2.07 16.03 -10.57
N LEU A 118 -1.51 17.11 -11.13
CA LEU A 118 -2.18 18.38 -11.40
C LEU A 118 -1.20 19.53 -11.70
N VAL A 119 -1.63 20.38 -12.62
CA VAL A 119 -0.86 21.38 -13.35
C VAL A 119 -0.31 22.51 -12.47
N SER A 120 1.01 22.69 -12.55
CA SER A 120 1.79 23.95 -12.69
C SER A 120 1.74 25.15 -11.73
N THR A 121 0.95 25.28 -10.65
CA THR A 121 0.91 26.61 -9.95
C THR A 121 0.91 26.68 -8.43
N CYS A 122 1.51 25.72 -7.74
CA CYS A 122 1.80 25.88 -6.31
C CYS A 122 3.31 26.07 -6.09
N ASN A 123 3.66 27.03 -5.25
CA ASN A 123 5.01 27.44 -4.83
C ASN A 123 6.00 26.26 -4.73
N ARG A 124 7.21 26.39 -5.29
CA ARG A 124 8.17 25.28 -5.56
C ARG A 124 8.83 24.64 -4.32
N ASN A 125 8.41 24.96 -3.10
CA ASN A 125 9.18 24.71 -1.88
C ASN A 125 8.42 23.97 -0.77
N LEU A 126 7.50 23.04 -1.08
CA LEU A 126 6.78 22.29 -0.04
C LEU A 126 6.96 20.76 -0.17
N PRO A 127 7.15 20.04 0.97
CA PRO A 127 7.53 18.63 1.02
C PRO A 127 6.34 17.62 1.01
N PRO A 128 6.56 16.34 0.70
CA PRO A 128 5.58 15.28 0.34
C PRO A 128 4.81 14.55 1.50
N PHE A 129 4.18 13.38 1.23
CA PHE A 129 3.15 12.60 2.00
C PHE A 129 3.56 11.17 2.40
N PHE A 130 3.05 10.51 3.47
CA PHE A 130 3.61 9.21 3.91
C PHE A 130 2.55 8.11 4.16
N ALA A 131 2.86 6.83 3.86
CA ALA A 131 2.18 5.67 4.49
C ALA A 131 2.78 4.28 4.25
N GLY A 132 3.62 4.05 3.22
CA GLY A 132 3.98 2.67 2.88
C GLY A 132 4.79 1.96 3.98
N CYS A 133 5.49 2.72 4.83
CA CYS A 133 6.11 2.18 6.04
C CYS A 133 5.05 1.81 7.12
N GLN A 134 3.99 2.60 7.25
CA GLN A 134 2.90 2.38 8.20
C GLN A 134 2.15 1.08 7.88
N ASP A 135 1.92 0.78 6.60
CA ASP A 135 1.27 -0.46 6.17
C ASP A 135 2.07 -1.71 6.61
N ALA A 136 3.40 -1.64 6.54
CA ALA A 136 4.28 -2.72 6.97
C ALA A 136 4.22 -2.94 8.50
N ILE A 137 4.15 -1.87 9.30
CA ILE A 137 3.98 -1.98 10.76
C ILE A 137 2.59 -2.52 11.09
N ALA A 138 1.53 -2.01 10.45
CA ALA A 138 0.18 -2.51 10.64
C ALA A 138 0.03 -3.99 10.29
N TYR A 139 0.73 -4.47 9.25
CA TYR A 139 0.81 -5.89 8.91
C TYR A 139 1.30 -6.73 10.08
N LEU A 140 2.40 -6.32 10.73
CA LEU A 140 3.01 -7.06 11.84
C LEU A 140 2.07 -7.10 13.06
N HIS A 141 1.44 -5.97 13.39
CA HIS A 141 0.41 -5.89 14.45
C HIS A 141 -0.78 -6.80 14.17
N LEU A 142 -1.33 -6.77 12.94
CA LEU A 142 -2.45 -7.65 12.59
C LEU A 142 -2.04 -9.12 12.60
N LYS A 143 -0.85 -9.48 12.10
CA LYS A 143 -0.36 -10.86 12.07
C LYS A 143 -0.38 -11.53 13.45
N ARG A 144 -0.15 -10.77 14.53
CA ARG A 144 -0.24 -11.30 15.90
C ARG A 144 -1.64 -11.68 16.34
N SER A 145 -2.63 -10.86 15.99
CA SER A 145 -4.04 -11.14 16.29
C SER A 145 -4.70 -12.06 15.25
N ARG A 146 -4.06 -12.24 14.09
CA ARG A 146 -4.52 -13.05 12.97
C ARG A 146 -3.47 -14.07 12.51
N PRO A 147 -3.42 -15.24 13.17
CA PRO A 147 -2.47 -16.30 12.82
C PRO A 147 -2.59 -16.81 11.39
N ASP A 148 -3.74 -16.62 10.73
CA ASP A 148 -3.99 -16.96 9.33
C ASP A 148 -3.20 -16.10 8.33
N MET A 149 -2.79 -14.88 8.72
CA MET A 149 -1.99 -14.03 7.84
C MET A 149 -0.64 -14.69 7.53
N PRO A 150 -0.11 -14.58 6.31
CA PRO A 150 1.17 -15.18 5.97
C PRO A 150 2.33 -14.61 6.81
N VAL A 151 3.32 -15.45 7.14
CA VAL A 151 4.57 -14.98 7.75
C VAL A 151 5.42 -14.24 6.72
N LEU A 152 6.21 -13.27 7.16
CA LEU A 152 7.25 -12.62 6.34
C LEU A 152 8.62 -13.20 6.72
N ASP A 153 9.63 -12.91 5.92
CA ASP A 153 11.01 -13.35 6.14
C ASP A 153 11.95 -12.16 6.47
N GLY A 154 11.43 -10.93 6.31
CA GLY A 154 12.10 -9.69 6.68
C GLY A 154 11.24 -8.48 6.30
N VAL A 155 11.55 -7.33 6.90
CA VAL A 155 10.89 -6.06 6.63
C VAL A 155 11.94 -4.97 6.42
N ILE A 156 11.69 -4.10 5.44
CA ILE A 156 12.52 -2.94 5.14
C ILE A 156 11.62 -1.71 5.13
N LEU A 157 12.01 -0.66 5.86
CA LEU A 157 11.30 0.61 5.93
C LEU A 157 12.19 1.71 5.35
N GLN A 158 11.81 2.26 4.20
CA GLN A 158 12.53 3.35 3.56
C GLN A 158 11.77 4.67 3.74
N ALA A 159 12.50 5.66 4.27
CA ALA A 159 11.98 6.94 4.74
C ALA A 159 10.76 6.80 5.69
N PRO A 160 10.84 6.03 6.78
CA PRO A 160 9.78 6.01 7.78
C PRO A 160 9.71 7.37 8.48
N VAL A 161 8.69 8.16 8.15
CA VAL A 161 8.50 9.52 8.69
C VAL A 161 7.07 9.70 9.18
N SER A 162 6.84 10.74 9.97
CA SER A 162 5.52 11.05 10.53
C SER A 162 4.73 12.03 9.68
N ASP A 163 3.49 11.66 9.33
CA ASP A 163 2.52 12.59 8.74
C ASP A 163 2.12 13.72 9.71
N ARG A 164 2.10 13.46 11.02
CA ARG A 164 1.82 14.48 12.04
C ARG A 164 2.85 15.60 12.03
N GLU A 165 4.12 15.24 11.87
CA GLU A 165 5.23 16.19 11.92
C GLU A 165 5.53 16.84 10.56
N ALA A 166 4.80 16.46 9.51
CA ALA A 166 5.01 17.02 8.18
C ALA A 166 4.82 18.56 8.19
N PRO A 167 5.67 19.34 7.47
CA PRO A 167 5.56 20.79 7.45
C PRO A 167 4.16 21.30 7.07
N GLY A 168 3.59 22.14 7.94
CA GLY A 168 2.25 22.71 7.79
C GLY A 168 1.14 21.93 8.52
N VAL A 169 1.33 20.64 8.79
CA VAL A 169 0.33 19.81 9.51
C VAL A 169 0.13 20.27 10.95
N PRO A 170 1.17 20.48 11.78
CA PRO A 170 0.98 20.93 13.17
C PRO A 170 0.17 22.21 13.31
N ASP A 171 0.39 23.19 12.42
CA ASP A 171 -0.33 24.46 12.43
C ASP A 171 -1.84 24.28 12.14
N VAL A 172 -2.17 23.44 11.17
CA VAL A 172 -3.58 23.14 10.83
C VAL A 172 -4.22 22.33 11.94
N VAL A 173 -3.48 21.38 12.52
CA VAL A 173 -3.96 20.58 13.65
C VAL A 173 -4.35 21.47 14.82
N GLU A 174 -3.46 22.36 15.25
CA GLU A 174 -3.71 23.24 16.40
C GLU A 174 -4.84 24.25 16.13
N ARG A 175 -4.82 24.90 14.97
CA ARG A 175 -5.76 26.01 14.69
C ARG A 175 -7.15 25.57 14.26
N SER A 176 -7.27 24.42 13.61
CA SER A 176 -8.52 24.03 12.93
C SER A 176 -9.01 22.65 13.33
N VAL A 177 -8.12 21.66 13.47
CA VAL A 177 -8.51 20.28 13.72
C VAL A 177 -8.87 20.09 15.20
N LYS A 178 -8.03 20.58 16.10
CA LYS A 178 -8.17 20.40 17.55
C LYS A 178 -9.51 20.91 18.09
N PRO A 179 -10.00 22.12 17.74
CA PRO A 179 -11.31 22.57 18.20
C PRO A 179 -12.47 21.66 17.78
N VAL A 180 -12.44 21.14 16.55
CA VAL A 180 -13.46 20.23 16.01
C VAL A 180 -13.35 18.85 16.66
N TYR A 181 -12.12 18.38 16.85
CA TYR A 181 -11.83 17.11 17.51
C TYR A 181 -12.32 17.11 18.97
N ASP A 182 -12.03 18.18 19.71
CA ASP A 182 -12.40 18.32 21.11
C ASP A 182 -13.92 18.53 21.30
N ASP A 183 -14.61 19.17 20.35
CA ASP A 183 -16.08 19.29 20.36
C ASP A 183 -16.79 17.95 20.07
N GLY A 184 -16.11 16.97 19.48
CA GLY A 184 -16.64 15.63 19.22
C GLY A 184 -17.75 15.56 18.17
N LYS A 185 -18.07 16.68 17.49
CA LYS A 185 -19.15 16.78 16.50
C LYS A 185 -18.63 16.53 15.08
N TYR A 186 -18.33 15.28 14.78
CA TYR A 186 -17.93 14.84 13.45
C TYR A 186 -18.40 13.41 13.19
N ASP A 187 -18.66 13.10 11.91
CA ASP A 187 -18.82 11.73 11.45
C ASP A 187 -17.46 11.25 10.92
N LEU A 188 -16.94 10.17 11.49
CA LEU A 188 -15.65 9.59 11.12
C LEU A 188 -15.62 9.17 9.63
N ASP A 189 -16.76 8.81 9.05
CA ASP A 189 -16.83 8.37 7.65
C ASP A 189 -17.18 9.52 6.68
N ALA A 190 -17.44 10.72 7.21
CA ALA A 190 -17.55 11.94 6.41
C ALA A 190 -16.18 12.51 6.01
N PHE A 191 -16.15 13.33 4.95
CA PHE A 191 -14.92 13.97 4.48
C PHE A 191 -14.57 15.22 5.30
N VAL A 192 -13.27 15.40 5.55
CA VAL A 192 -12.73 16.63 6.13
C VAL A 192 -12.86 17.80 5.15
N PRO A 193 -12.85 19.06 5.64
CA PRO A 193 -12.78 20.22 4.77
C PRO A 193 -11.57 20.14 3.81
N PRO A 194 -11.70 20.57 2.53
CA PRO A 194 -10.60 20.55 1.57
C PRO A 194 -9.33 21.29 2.04
N ALA A 195 -9.49 22.31 2.89
CA ALA A 195 -8.35 23.02 3.50
C ALA A 195 -7.49 22.13 4.40
N TRP A 196 -8.07 21.10 5.04
CA TRP A 196 -7.34 20.14 5.84
C TRP A 196 -6.63 19.11 4.96
N ALA A 197 -7.30 18.61 3.91
CA ALA A 197 -6.64 17.77 2.91
C ALA A 197 -5.45 18.49 2.24
N ALA A 198 -5.59 19.79 1.98
CA ALA A 198 -4.52 20.64 1.47
C ALA A 198 -3.36 20.83 2.45
N ALA A 199 -3.58 20.67 3.77
CA ALA A 199 -2.52 20.70 4.77
C ALA A 199 -1.57 19.51 4.62
N LEU A 200 -2.13 18.36 4.23
CA LEU A 200 -1.31 17.23 3.84
C LEU A 200 -0.76 17.41 2.42
N GLN A 201 -1.32 18.33 1.61
CA GLN A 201 -0.98 18.69 0.20
C GLN A 201 -1.70 17.88 -0.88
N THR A 202 -2.90 17.39 -0.58
CA THR A 202 -3.72 16.60 -1.50
C THR A 202 -5.07 17.27 -1.66
N GLU A 203 -5.71 16.91 -2.75
CA GLU A 203 -7.05 17.38 -3.09
C GLU A 203 -8.02 16.22 -3.22
N ILE A 204 -7.58 15.01 -2.85
CA ILE A 204 -8.50 13.88 -2.71
C ILE A 204 -9.39 14.11 -1.48
N GLY A 205 -10.59 13.52 -1.50
CA GLY A 205 -11.41 13.46 -0.30
C GLY A 205 -10.75 12.54 0.72
N ILE A 206 -10.51 13.05 1.93
CA ILE A 206 -10.02 12.27 3.08
C ILE A 206 -11.11 12.22 4.14
N THR A 207 -11.45 11.04 4.66
CA THR A 207 -12.41 10.94 5.74
C THR A 207 -11.84 11.48 7.05
N TYR A 208 -12.68 11.93 7.98
CA TYR A 208 -12.25 12.30 9.33
C TYR A 208 -11.45 11.17 9.98
N ARG A 209 -11.89 9.92 9.81
CA ARG A 209 -11.18 8.71 10.27
C ARG A 209 -9.75 8.66 9.77
N ARG A 210 -9.53 8.75 8.45
CA ARG A 210 -8.19 8.66 7.85
C ARG A 210 -7.35 9.87 8.22
N PHE A 211 -7.92 11.07 8.18
CA PHE A 211 -7.21 12.30 8.51
C PHE A 211 -6.72 12.28 9.97
N PHE A 212 -7.59 11.97 10.93
CA PHE A 212 -7.22 11.85 12.34
C PHE A 212 -6.19 10.75 12.60
N SER A 213 -6.29 9.63 11.89
CA SER A 213 -5.33 8.54 12.00
C SER A 213 -3.90 8.98 11.69
N LEU A 214 -3.75 9.87 10.69
CA LEU A 214 -2.46 10.38 10.22
C LEU A 214 -1.90 11.52 11.08
N VAL A 215 -2.74 12.48 11.49
CA VAL A 215 -2.24 13.77 12.02
C VAL A 215 -2.37 13.95 13.53
N LEU A 216 -3.13 13.10 14.21
CA LEU A 216 -3.30 13.20 15.66
C LEU A 216 -2.36 12.26 16.41
N PRO A 217 -1.93 12.63 17.63
CA PRO A 217 -1.10 11.77 18.44
C PRO A 217 -1.81 10.49 18.91
N PRO A 218 -1.04 9.47 19.34
CA PRO A 218 -1.61 8.31 20.02
C PRO A 218 -2.42 8.75 21.25
N GLU A 219 -3.59 8.13 21.42
CA GLU A 219 -4.49 8.43 22.55
C GLU A 219 -4.14 7.64 23.81
N SER A 220 -3.34 6.58 23.66
CA SER A 220 -2.96 5.67 24.74
C SER A 220 -1.58 5.10 24.48
N GLY A 221 -0.99 4.47 25.50
CA GLY A 221 0.27 3.74 25.37
C GLY A 221 0.18 2.46 24.55
N ARG A 222 -0.96 2.15 23.89
CA ARG A 222 -1.13 0.96 23.04
C ARG A 222 -1.43 1.35 21.60
N VAL A 223 -0.92 0.56 20.67
CA VAL A 223 -1.24 0.68 19.24
C VAL A 223 -2.69 0.25 18.98
N ASP A 224 -3.48 1.13 18.40
CA ASP A 224 -4.82 0.84 17.87
C ASP A 224 -4.92 1.30 16.41
N LEU A 225 -4.74 0.34 15.49
CA LEU A 225 -4.78 0.57 14.04
C LEU A 225 -6.13 1.09 13.52
N ARG A 226 -7.19 1.08 14.34
CA ARG A 226 -8.49 1.65 13.99
C ARG A 226 -8.57 3.15 14.26
N ARG A 227 -7.65 3.67 15.08
CA ARG A 227 -7.65 5.04 15.56
C ARG A 227 -6.46 5.84 15.06
N ARG A 228 -5.25 5.28 15.12
CA ARG A 228 -4.01 6.00 14.85
C ARG A 228 -3.00 5.13 14.11
N GLU A 229 -2.26 5.75 13.20
CA GLU A 229 -1.14 5.14 12.48
C GLU A 229 0.16 5.94 12.63
N ASP A 230 0.24 6.78 13.65
CA ASP A 230 1.49 7.43 14.00
C ASP A 230 2.45 6.45 14.70
N PHE A 231 3.44 6.00 13.94
CA PHE A 231 4.46 5.04 14.36
C PHE A 231 5.87 5.65 14.37
N PHE A 232 6.05 6.83 13.78
CA PHE A 232 7.36 7.36 13.42
C PHE A 232 7.61 8.78 13.92
N SER A 233 6.65 9.40 14.61
CA SER A 233 6.85 10.72 15.19
C SER A 233 8.04 10.77 16.14
N SER A 234 8.84 11.83 16.01
CA SER A 234 10.06 12.03 16.77
C SER A 234 9.79 12.30 18.26
N ASP A 235 8.59 12.75 18.63
CA ASP A 235 8.17 12.99 20.01
C ASP A 235 7.42 11.81 20.65
N LEU A 236 7.39 10.62 20.01
CA LEU A 236 6.76 9.43 20.61
C LEU A 236 7.49 8.95 21.88
N GLU A 237 6.72 8.72 22.94
CA GLU A 237 7.26 8.18 24.19
C GLU A 237 7.94 6.82 23.99
N PRO A 238 9.07 6.53 24.66
CA PRO A 238 9.80 5.28 24.50
C PRO A 238 8.94 4.02 24.70
N GLU A 239 8.00 4.05 25.64
CA GLU A 239 7.10 2.93 25.93
C GLU A 239 6.14 2.67 24.77
N TYR A 240 5.58 3.71 24.17
CA TYR A 240 4.71 3.56 23.00
C TYR A 240 5.52 3.11 21.78
N LEU A 241 6.73 3.65 21.59
CA LEU A 241 7.60 3.22 20.49
C LEU A 241 8.01 1.74 20.62
N ALA A 242 8.22 1.25 21.84
CA ALA A 242 8.43 -0.17 22.10
C ALA A 242 7.20 -1.00 21.69
N GLU A 243 5.98 -0.56 22.00
CA GLU A 243 4.74 -1.21 21.56
C GLU A 243 4.57 -1.20 20.04
N VAL A 244 4.99 -0.13 19.36
CA VAL A 244 4.97 -0.03 17.88
C VAL A 244 5.79 -1.15 17.23
N PHE A 245 7.01 -1.42 17.74
CA PHE A 245 7.91 -2.42 17.16
C PHE A 245 7.88 -3.78 17.87
N GLU A 246 7.12 -3.92 18.95
CA GLU A 246 6.95 -5.18 19.68
C GLU A 246 6.58 -6.37 18.77
N PRO A 247 5.73 -6.21 17.72
CA PRO A 247 5.39 -7.28 16.79
C PRO A 247 6.47 -7.76 15.82
N VAL A 248 7.65 -7.15 15.85
CA VAL A 248 8.73 -7.48 14.93
C VAL A 248 9.39 -8.79 15.36
N ASP A 249 8.99 -9.89 14.70
CA ASP A 249 9.58 -11.23 14.89
C ASP A 249 10.61 -11.60 13.81
N TYR A 250 10.91 -10.67 12.89
CA TYR A 250 11.77 -10.88 11.72
C TYR A 250 12.80 -9.76 11.58
N PRO A 251 13.88 -9.96 10.80
CA PRO A 251 14.85 -8.92 10.53
C PRO A 251 14.20 -7.64 9.98
N LEU A 252 14.51 -6.50 10.60
CA LEU A 252 13.97 -5.19 10.26
C LEU A 252 15.09 -4.21 9.94
N LEU A 253 15.03 -3.61 8.75
CA LEU A 253 15.94 -2.57 8.28
C LEU A 253 15.24 -1.21 8.24
N PHE A 254 15.88 -0.19 8.81
CA PHE A 254 15.49 1.20 8.66
C PHE A 254 16.44 1.94 7.70
N ALA A 255 15.91 2.64 6.71
CA ALA A 255 16.68 3.50 5.82
C ALA A 255 16.09 4.91 5.82
N LEU A 256 16.65 5.78 6.66
CA LEU A 256 16.23 7.19 6.75
C LEU A 256 16.92 8.01 5.64
N SER A 257 16.22 9.01 5.11
CA SER A 257 16.78 9.91 4.09
C SER A 257 17.43 11.14 4.72
N GLY A 258 18.73 11.36 4.47
CA GLY A 258 19.52 12.39 5.16
C GLY A 258 19.23 13.83 4.73
N ASN A 259 18.67 14.05 3.54
CA ASN A 259 18.22 15.36 3.06
C ASN A 259 16.71 15.36 2.79
N ASP A 260 15.96 14.59 3.56
CA ASP A 260 14.51 14.59 3.45
C ASP A 260 13.93 15.96 3.79
N ALA A 261 13.00 16.44 2.98
CA ALA A 261 12.34 17.74 3.18
C ALA A 261 11.12 17.62 4.11
N THR A 262 10.75 16.40 4.46
CA THR A 262 9.54 16.06 5.22
C THR A 262 9.76 16.11 6.72
N TYR A 263 11.00 15.94 7.15
CA TYR A 263 11.37 16.18 8.53
C TYR A 263 11.32 17.68 8.82
N PRO A 264 10.72 18.08 9.94
CA PRO A 264 11.02 19.37 10.53
C PRO A 264 12.54 19.52 10.74
N GLU A 265 13.04 20.75 10.61
CA GLU A 265 14.48 21.03 10.77
C GLU A 265 15.06 20.49 12.08
N HIS A 266 14.31 20.58 13.19
CA HIS A 266 14.77 20.07 14.49
C HIS A 266 14.91 18.52 14.52
N VAL A 267 14.07 17.80 13.77
CA VAL A 267 14.16 16.34 13.61
C VAL A 267 15.31 15.97 12.68
N LYS A 268 15.47 16.71 11.58
CA LYS A 268 16.53 16.51 10.59
C LYS A 268 17.93 16.64 11.19
N LEU A 269 18.12 17.54 12.15
CA LEU A 269 19.36 17.70 12.91
C LEU A 269 19.67 16.52 13.84
N GLN A 270 18.68 15.66 14.13
CA GLN A 270 18.76 14.56 15.10
C GLN A 270 18.48 13.18 14.48
N LEU A 271 18.59 13.03 13.15
CA LEU A 271 18.36 11.74 12.48
C LEU A 271 19.16 10.57 13.08
N PRO A 272 20.43 10.72 13.53
CA PRO A 272 21.14 9.64 14.21
C PRO A 272 20.46 9.18 15.50
N ALA A 273 19.97 10.10 16.31
CA ALA A 273 19.25 9.79 17.55
C ALA A 273 17.87 9.19 17.26
N LEU A 274 17.19 9.66 16.21
CA LEU A 274 15.92 9.07 15.76
C LEU A 274 16.09 7.61 15.31
N LEU A 275 17.12 7.33 14.50
CA LEU A 275 17.45 5.97 14.08
C LEU A 275 17.79 5.08 15.28
N GLU A 276 18.61 5.57 16.21
CA GLU A 276 18.96 4.83 17.45
C GLU A 276 17.71 4.50 18.29
N ARG A 277 16.72 5.40 18.35
CA ARG A 277 15.45 5.13 19.03
C ARG A 277 14.65 4.03 18.36
N PHE A 278 14.53 4.04 17.03
CA PHE A 278 13.86 2.97 16.29
C PHE A 278 14.57 1.62 16.49
N GLU A 279 15.90 1.60 16.41
CA GLU A 279 16.68 0.39 16.66
C GLU A 279 16.54 -0.11 18.09
N THR A 280 16.55 0.78 19.07
CA THR A 280 16.42 0.44 20.50
C THR A 280 15.05 -0.13 20.82
N ALA A 281 13.99 0.44 20.24
CA ALA A 281 12.62 -0.04 20.41
C ALA A 281 12.35 -1.36 19.67
N THR A 282 13.13 -1.67 18.63
CA THR A 282 13.02 -2.95 17.91
C THR A 282 13.55 -4.11 18.79
N PRO A 283 12.79 -5.21 18.95
CA PRO A 283 13.23 -6.39 19.69
C PRO A 283 14.55 -6.98 19.15
N ALA A 284 15.41 -7.46 20.04
CA ALA A 284 16.56 -8.29 19.64
C ALA A 284 16.09 -9.74 19.40
N PRO A 285 16.61 -10.46 18.39
CA PRO A 285 17.70 -10.10 17.49
C PRO A 285 17.25 -9.44 16.18
N CYS A 286 16.03 -8.90 16.08
CA CYS A 286 15.45 -8.46 14.81
C CYS A 286 16.11 -7.22 14.18
N ARG A 287 17.02 -6.54 14.89
CA ARG A 287 17.72 -5.34 14.42
C ARG A 287 18.69 -5.67 13.28
N SER A 288 18.50 -5.03 12.13
CA SER A 288 19.43 -5.14 11.00
C SER A 288 20.66 -4.25 11.18
N ARG A 289 21.86 -4.82 10.99
CA ARG A 289 23.11 -4.04 10.87
C ARG A 289 23.19 -3.16 9.61
N PHE A 290 22.26 -3.35 8.68
CA PHE A 290 22.19 -2.59 7.43
C PHE A 290 21.30 -1.36 7.55
N SER A 291 20.66 -1.14 8.71
CA SER A 291 19.97 0.11 9.00
C SER A 291 20.93 1.29 8.86
N CYS A 292 20.45 2.39 8.28
CA CYS A 292 21.29 3.54 7.97
C CYS A 292 20.51 4.83 7.73
N ILE A 293 21.26 5.94 7.72
CA ILE A 293 20.84 7.20 7.12
C ILE A 293 21.53 7.30 5.77
N VAL A 294 20.77 7.40 4.69
CA VAL A 294 21.29 7.55 3.33
C VAL A 294 21.72 9.02 3.14
N PRO A 295 23.02 9.31 2.97
CA PRO A 295 23.51 10.68 2.91
C PRO A 295 22.95 11.43 1.70
N ASN A 296 22.58 12.71 1.88
CA ASN A 296 22.06 13.59 0.83
C ASN A 296 20.80 13.07 0.11
N ALA A 297 20.16 12.01 0.62
CA ALA A 297 18.96 11.44 0.04
C ALA A 297 17.76 12.36 0.19
N SER A 298 17.05 12.62 -0.91
CA SER A 298 15.64 13.01 -0.84
C SER A 298 14.77 11.86 -0.32
N HIS A 299 13.51 12.14 -0.03
CA HIS A 299 12.55 11.15 0.43
C HIS A 299 12.39 9.97 -0.56
N ASP A 300 12.25 10.28 -1.86
CA ASP A 300 12.06 9.30 -2.93
C ASP A 300 13.35 8.75 -3.52
N LEU A 301 14.52 9.13 -2.98
CA LEU A 301 15.82 8.74 -3.53
C LEU A 301 15.90 8.99 -5.04
N ASP A 302 15.44 10.17 -5.48
CA ASP A 302 15.51 10.59 -6.88
C ASP A 302 16.95 10.71 -7.39
N GLU A 303 17.89 10.91 -6.47
CA GLU A 303 19.30 11.07 -6.77
C GLU A 303 19.98 9.72 -7.03
N PRO A 304 20.74 9.55 -8.13
CA PRO A 304 21.35 8.27 -8.49
C PRO A 304 22.28 7.67 -7.43
N GLU A 305 23.08 8.50 -6.75
CA GLU A 305 24.04 8.04 -5.74
C GLU A 305 23.33 7.60 -4.44
N PRO A 306 22.46 8.42 -3.81
CA PRO A 306 21.58 7.95 -2.73
C PRO A 306 20.77 6.70 -3.05
N ALA A 307 20.15 6.63 -4.24
CA ALA A 307 19.43 5.43 -4.68
C ALA A 307 20.34 4.20 -4.72
N ARG A 308 21.56 4.34 -5.26
CA ARG A 308 22.55 3.26 -5.26
C ARG A 308 22.95 2.82 -3.86
N VAL A 309 23.24 3.76 -2.96
CA VAL A 309 23.59 3.45 -1.56
C VAL A 309 22.46 2.68 -0.88
N PHE A 310 21.21 3.10 -1.06
CA PHE A 310 20.05 2.38 -0.54
C PHE A 310 19.93 0.97 -1.12
N VAL A 311 20.05 0.83 -2.44
CA VAL A 311 20.02 -0.48 -3.13
C VAL A 311 21.12 -1.41 -2.62
N ASP A 312 22.32 -0.90 -2.37
CA ASP A 312 23.44 -1.67 -1.81
C ASP A 312 23.12 -2.16 -0.38
N LYS A 313 22.41 -1.36 0.42
CA LYS A 313 21.95 -1.77 1.76
C LYS A 313 20.87 -2.83 1.71
N VAL A 314 19.89 -2.69 0.80
CA VAL A 314 18.82 -3.69 0.61
C VAL A 314 19.41 -5.01 0.13
N THR A 315 20.29 -5.00 -0.86
CA THR A 315 20.94 -6.22 -1.38
C THR A 315 21.78 -6.92 -0.31
N GLY A 316 22.56 -6.17 0.48
CA GLY A 316 23.31 -6.72 1.61
C GLY A 316 22.40 -7.33 2.69
N PHE A 317 21.26 -6.68 2.98
CA PHE A 317 20.26 -7.22 3.91
C PHE A 317 19.66 -8.54 3.41
N LEU A 318 19.24 -8.61 2.14
CA LEU A 318 18.65 -9.82 1.55
C LEU A 318 19.64 -11.00 1.53
N GLN A 319 20.92 -10.74 1.22
CA GLN A 319 21.98 -11.75 1.29
C GLN A 319 22.19 -12.25 2.74
N GLY A 320 22.07 -11.34 3.71
CA GLY A 320 22.22 -11.64 5.13
C GLY A 320 21.08 -12.45 5.75
N LEU A 321 19.96 -12.68 5.06
CA LEU A 321 18.83 -13.45 5.60
C LEU A 321 19.12 -14.97 5.71
N ASP A 322 20.08 -15.49 4.95
CA ASP A 322 20.49 -16.90 4.98
C ASP A 322 21.59 -17.19 6.01
N GLU A 323 22.27 -16.15 6.46
CA GLU A 323 23.35 -16.23 7.44
C GLU A 323 22.82 -15.72 8.78
N LYS A 324 23.09 -16.40 9.90
CA LYS A 324 22.65 -15.96 11.24
C LYS A 324 23.42 -14.71 11.74
N PHE A 325 23.50 -13.64 10.94
CA PHE A 325 24.13 -12.36 11.27
C PHE A 325 23.10 -11.37 11.80
N PHE A 326 22.61 -11.63 13.02
CA PHE A 326 21.87 -10.63 13.78
C PHE A 326 22.69 -10.18 14.99
N LEU A 327 22.59 -8.89 15.33
CA LEU A 327 23.38 -8.27 16.40
C LEU A 327 23.15 -8.99 17.73
N THR A 328 24.17 -9.74 18.19
CA THR A 328 24.20 -10.37 19.52
C THR A 328 24.79 -9.48 20.62
N HIS A 329 25.02 -8.20 20.34
CA HIS A 329 25.67 -7.30 21.30
C HIS A 329 24.62 -6.59 22.14
N ALA A 330 24.36 -7.13 23.33
CA ALA A 330 23.68 -6.43 24.40
C ALA A 330 24.48 -5.18 24.77
N LEU A 331 23.82 -4.02 24.81
CA LEU A 331 24.34 -2.82 25.47
C LEU A 331 24.62 -3.15 26.95
N PRO A 332 25.75 -2.68 27.55
CA PRO A 332 26.13 -3.07 28.90
C PRO A 332 25.12 -2.52 29.92
N ALA A 333 24.41 -3.44 30.59
CA ALA A 333 23.48 -3.12 31.66
C ALA A 333 24.22 -2.53 32.88
N ALA A 334 23.72 -1.41 33.38
CA ALA A 334 24.15 -0.81 34.63
C ALA A 334 23.98 -1.79 35.81
N THR A 335 25.04 -1.93 36.60
CA THR A 335 25.16 -2.81 37.76
C THR A 335 24.18 -2.46 38.89
N ARG A 336 23.46 -3.46 39.42
CA ARG A 336 22.97 -3.47 40.81
C ARG A 336 23.26 -4.84 41.49
N PRO A 337 23.46 -4.87 42.82
CA PRO A 337 24.23 -5.91 43.51
C PRO A 337 23.38 -7.12 43.96
N PRO A 338 24.00 -8.22 44.46
CA PRO A 338 23.38 -9.54 44.53
C PRO A 338 22.78 -9.87 45.91
N THR A 339 21.79 -10.76 45.93
CA THR A 339 21.39 -11.51 47.13
C THR A 339 21.14 -12.99 46.81
N PHE A 340 22.10 -13.81 47.27
CA PHE A 340 22.02 -15.13 47.91
C PHE A 340 21.02 -16.23 47.42
N CYS A 341 21.61 -17.19 46.69
CA CYS A 341 21.74 -18.63 47.02
C CYS A 341 20.61 -19.40 47.74
N SER A 342 20.11 -20.46 47.10
CA SER A 342 20.23 -21.85 47.60
C SER A 342 19.83 -22.91 46.56
N LEU A 343 20.62 -23.97 46.52
CA LEU A 343 20.52 -25.27 45.78
C LEU A 343 20.78 -26.38 46.86
N PRO A 344 20.76 -27.72 46.61
CA PRO A 344 20.36 -28.53 45.42
C PRO A 344 19.66 -29.93 45.69
N PHE A 345 19.35 -30.65 44.58
CA PHE A 345 19.51 -32.12 44.28
C PHE A 345 18.42 -33.19 44.65
N PRO A 346 18.43 -34.46 44.10
CA PRO A 346 18.20 -34.99 42.71
C PRO A 346 17.17 -36.18 42.61
N LEU A 347 16.93 -36.72 41.38
CA LEU A 347 16.97 -38.17 40.93
C LEU A 347 16.34 -38.31 39.51
N ALA A 348 17.06 -38.67 38.42
CA ALA A 348 17.37 -40.01 37.83
C ALA A 348 16.10 -40.89 37.58
N GLU A 349 15.75 -41.39 36.38
CA GLU A 349 16.33 -42.46 35.52
C GLU A 349 15.54 -42.51 34.18
N SER A 350 16.11 -42.64 32.97
CA SER A 350 16.65 -43.81 32.20
C SER A 350 15.74 -44.31 31.04
N ARG A 351 16.40 -44.63 29.91
CA ARG A 351 15.97 -45.04 28.53
C ARG A 351 15.47 -46.53 28.47
N PRO A 352 15.09 -47.20 27.32
CA PRO A 352 15.49 -46.96 25.91
C PRO A 352 14.49 -47.31 24.76
N SER A 353 14.95 -47.06 23.53
CA SER A 353 14.47 -47.54 22.21
C SER A 353 15.08 -48.91 21.81
N PRO A 354 14.52 -49.60 20.78
CA PRO A 354 15.28 -49.94 19.54
C PRO A 354 14.40 -49.93 18.25
N THR A 355 14.79 -49.32 17.12
CA THR A 355 15.62 -49.74 15.94
C THR A 355 15.09 -50.81 14.96
N MET A 356 15.00 -50.37 13.68
CA MET A 356 15.40 -50.99 12.38
C MET A 356 14.67 -52.19 11.74
N PHE A 357 14.36 -52.08 10.43
CA PHE A 357 14.86 -52.87 9.25
C PHE A 357 14.09 -52.42 7.97
N ALA A 358 14.71 -51.69 7.01
CA ALA A 358 15.28 -52.15 5.72
C ALA A 358 14.34 -53.02 4.84
N ALA A 359 13.78 -52.52 3.73
CA ALA A 359 14.33 -52.46 2.36
C ALA A 359 14.05 -53.71 1.50
N LEU A 360 13.40 -53.55 0.32
CA LEU A 360 13.77 -54.18 -0.98
C LEU A 360 12.69 -53.95 -2.08
N ARG A 361 13.13 -53.35 -3.19
CA ARG A 361 12.61 -53.47 -4.59
C ARG A 361 13.17 -54.79 -5.19
N PRO A 362 12.70 -55.39 -6.33
CA PRO A 362 12.50 -54.70 -7.63
C PRO A 362 11.50 -55.27 -8.70
N ALA A 363 11.29 -54.44 -9.74
CA ALA A 363 11.11 -54.70 -11.18
C ALA A 363 10.13 -55.75 -11.76
N ALA A 364 9.29 -55.33 -12.74
CA ALA A 364 9.19 -55.95 -14.07
C ALA A 364 8.36 -55.10 -15.07
N ARG A 365 8.87 -55.00 -16.30
CA ARG A 365 8.20 -54.46 -17.51
C ARG A 365 7.16 -55.46 -18.04
N ALA A 366 6.06 -54.96 -18.62
CA ALA A 366 5.40 -55.63 -19.74
C ALA A 366 4.66 -54.62 -20.63
N SER A 367 5.08 -54.57 -21.88
CA SER A 367 4.48 -53.89 -23.02
C SER A 367 3.30 -54.69 -23.59
N VAL A 368 2.15 -54.05 -23.78
CA VAL A 368 1.07 -54.59 -24.63
C VAL A 368 0.61 -53.49 -25.59
N ARG A 369 0.83 -53.73 -26.89
CA ARG A 369 0.20 -53.00 -28.01
C ARG A 369 -1.20 -53.57 -28.21
N VAL A 370 -2.21 -52.72 -28.20
CA VAL A 370 -3.50 -53.01 -28.83
C VAL A 370 -3.77 -51.93 -29.88
N ARG A 371 -3.97 -52.36 -31.12
CA ARG A 371 -4.45 -51.58 -32.27
C ARG A 371 -5.90 -51.98 -32.50
N LEU A 372 -6.77 -51.01 -32.81
CA LEU A 372 -7.95 -51.01 -33.73
C LEU A 372 -8.96 -49.90 -33.26
N PRO A 373 -9.92 -49.44 -34.09
CA PRO A 373 -9.74 -48.39 -35.11
C PRO A 373 -10.78 -47.24 -35.02
N PHE A 374 -10.60 -46.21 -35.84
CA PHE A 374 -11.58 -45.25 -36.38
C PHE A 374 -12.62 -44.57 -35.46
N GLY A 375 -12.43 -43.25 -35.30
CA GLY A 375 -13.50 -42.25 -35.45
C GLY A 375 -14.28 -41.87 -34.19
N LEU A 376 -13.83 -40.85 -33.47
CA LEU A 376 -14.74 -39.92 -32.78
C LEU A 376 -14.05 -38.57 -32.59
N LEU A 377 -14.69 -37.50 -33.11
CA LEU A 377 -14.35 -36.11 -32.84
C LEU A 377 -14.29 -35.88 -31.33
N LEU A 378 -13.18 -35.31 -30.84
CA LEU A 378 -13.18 -34.58 -29.57
C LEU A 378 -12.22 -33.38 -29.69
N ALA A 379 -12.87 -32.22 -29.59
CA ALA A 379 -12.37 -30.86 -29.61
C ALA A 379 -10.95 -30.65 -29.08
N ALA A 380 -10.14 -29.94 -29.88
CA ALA A 380 -9.01 -29.21 -29.37
C ALA A 380 -9.52 -28.14 -28.38
N ALA A 381 -9.42 -28.42 -27.08
CA ALA A 381 -9.66 -27.44 -26.03
C ALA A 381 -8.46 -26.48 -25.93
N PHE A 382 -8.24 -25.67 -26.97
CA PHE A 382 -7.52 -24.42 -26.82
C PHE A 382 -8.46 -23.47 -26.06
N SER A 383 -8.29 -23.39 -24.74
CA SER A 383 -8.88 -22.32 -23.94
C SER A 383 -8.15 -21.02 -24.27
N THR A 384 -8.56 -20.36 -25.35
CA THR A 384 -8.29 -18.94 -25.55
C THR A 384 -9.23 -18.19 -24.61
N SER A 385 -8.85 -18.05 -23.34
CA SER A 385 -9.47 -17.02 -22.51
C SER A 385 -9.16 -15.68 -23.20
N PRO A 386 -10.17 -14.89 -23.61
CA PRO A 386 -9.92 -13.68 -24.39
C PRO A 386 -9.02 -12.72 -23.61
N VAL A 387 -8.01 -12.18 -24.30
CA VAL A 387 -6.99 -11.23 -23.81
C VAL A 387 -7.60 -10.07 -22.99
N ALA A 388 -8.86 -9.72 -23.26
CA ALA A 388 -9.65 -8.69 -22.59
C ALA A 388 -9.81 -8.82 -21.06
N LYS A 389 -9.51 -9.99 -20.44
CA LYS A 389 -9.49 -10.11 -18.97
C LYS A 389 -8.23 -9.51 -18.30
N ARG A 390 -7.23 -9.10 -19.08
CA ARG A 390 -5.98 -8.52 -18.56
C ARG A 390 -5.95 -6.98 -18.63
N ASP A 391 -6.81 -6.38 -19.44
CA ASP A 391 -6.84 -4.95 -19.66
C ASP A 391 -7.74 -4.26 -18.62
N ILE A 392 -7.22 -3.23 -17.95
CA ILE A 392 -7.96 -2.44 -16.95
C ILE A 392 -8.09 -1.01 -17.47
N ALA A 393 -9.33 -0.52 -17.51
CA ALA A 393 -9.64 0.89 -17.69
C ALA A 393 -10.58 1.29 -16.55
N LYS A 394 -10.11 2.18 -15.68
CA LYS A 394 -10.80 2.62 -14.46
C LYS A 394 -10.86 4.15 -14.45
N MET A 395 -11.98 4.67 -13.96
CA MET A 395 -12.19 6.08 -13.70
C MET A 395 -12.56 6.25 -12.23
N THR A 396 -11.91 7.18 -11.56
CA THR A 396 -12.23 7.58 -10.19
C THR A 396 -12.75 9.00 -10.23
N LEU A 397 -13.94 9.22 -9.67
CA LEU A 397 -14.64 10.50 -9.65
C LEU A 397 -14.87 10.93 -8.21
N VAL A 398 -14.47 12.16 -7.89
CA VAL A 398 -14.84 12.83 -6.63
C VAL A 398 -15.60 14.09 -7.01
N GLY A 399 -16.90 14.10 -6.74
CA GLY A 399 -17.77 15.16 -7.22
C GLY A 399 -19.17 15.08 -6.62
N ARG A 400 -20.04 16.03 -6.96
CA ARG A 400 -21.40 16.06 -6.42
C ARG A 400 -22.34 15.23 -7.29
N LEU A 401 -23.13 14.38 -6.66
CA LEU A 401 -24.23 13.69 -7.33
C LEU A 401 -25.26 14.72 -7.78
N GLY A 402 -25.43 14.96 -9.08
CA GLY A 402 -26.34 16.00 -9.57
C GLY A 402 -27.62 15.48 -10.23
N ALA A 403 -27.65 14.22 -10.66
CA ALA A 403 -28.88 13.59 -11.18
C ALA A 403 -28.86 12.08 -10.95
N MET A 404 -30.04 11.47 -10.79
CA MET A 404 -30.19 10.03 -10.60
C MET A 404 -31.54 9.57 -11.16
N GLU A 405 -31.51 8.51 -11.98
CA GLU A 405 -32.68 7.93 -12.66
C GLU A 405 -32.58 6.41 -12.65
N THR A 406 -33.62 5.71 -12.17
CA THR A 406 -33.75 4.26 -12.33
C THR A 406 -34.32 3.95 -13.72
N LYS A 407 -33.67 3.06 -14.47
CA LYS A 407 -34.10 2.63 -15.80
C LYS A 407 -34.18 1.12 -15.90
N GLU A 408 -35.01 0.65 -16.81
CA GLU A 408 -35.12 -0.77 -17.14
C GLU A 408 -34.29 -1.09 -18.38
N GLY A 409 -33.39 -2.07 -18.28
CA GLY A 409 -32.58 -2.52 -19.40
C GLY A 409 -33.38 -3.43 -20.35
N LYS A 410 -32.84 -3.68 -21.55
CA LYS A 410 -33.45 -4.59 -22.55
C LYS A 410 -33.71 -6.01 -22.04
N ASN A 411 -33.06 -6.40 -20.95
CA ASN A 411 -33.16 -7.71 -20.34
C ASN A 411 -34.15 -7.74 -19.16
N GLY A 412 -34.97 -6.69 -18.99
CA GLY A 412 -35.93 -6.54 -17.88
C GLY A 412 -35.31 -6.26 -16.51
N ARG A 413 -33.98 -6.14 -16.43
CA ARG A 413 -33.27 -5.82 -15.18
C ARG A 413 -33.17 -4.31 -15.00
N GLN A 414 -33.47 -3.84 -13.79
CA GLN A 414 -33.29 -2.43 -13.44
C GLN A 414 -31.80 -2.09 -13.31
N TYR A 415 -31.46 -0.87 -13.70
CA TYR A 415 -30.15 -0.26 -13.49
C TYR A 415 -30.32 1.22 -13.15
N LEU A 416 -29.35 1.78 -12.45
CA LEU A 416 -29.36 3.18 -12.05
C LEU A 416 -28.44 3.96 -12.97
N LYS A 417 -28.94 5.04 -13.56
CA LYS A 417 -28.14 6.03 -14.30
C LYS A 417 -28.01 7.27 -13.42
N TYR A 418 -26.80 7.68 -13.09
CA TYR A 418 -26.59 8.88 -12.29
C TYR A 418 -25.44 9.73 -12.83
N ALA A 419 -25.46 11.02 -12.52
CA ALA A 419 -24.50 11.99 -13.02
C ALA A 419 -23.70 12.61 -11.86
N ILE A 420 -22.39 12.63 -12.00
CA ILE A 420 -21.47 13.25 -11.04
C ILE A 420 -20.91 14.52 -11.67
N ALA A 421 -21.10 15.65 -11.00
CA ALA A 421 -20.51 16.93 -11.35
C ALA A 421 -19.12 17.06 -10.71
N THR A 422 -18.11 17.29 -11.55
CA THR A 422 -16.75 17.65 -11.12
C THR A 422 -16.43 19.05 -11.62
N THR A 423 -15.80 19.87 -10.80
CA THR A 423 -15.33 21.19 -11.20
C THR A 423 -14.03 21.07 -11.99
N ASP A 424 -14.04 21.56 -13.23
CA ASP A 424 -12.87 21.59 -14.09
C ASP A 424 -11.87 22.62 -13.58
N ARG A 425 -10.62 22.19 -13.44
CA ARG A 425 -9.56 23.10 -13.02
C ARG A 425 -9.00 23.84 -14.23
N ARG A 426 -8.96 25.16 -14.13
CA ARG A 426 -8.29 26.02 -15.11
C ARG A 426 -6.89 26.36 -14.61
N PRO A 427 -5.91 26.53 -15.52
CA PRO A 427 -4.65 27.18 -15.18
C PRO A 427 -4.95 28.56 -14.60
N PRO A 428 -4.15 29.07 -13.65
CA PRO A 428 -4.33 30.43 -13.19
C PRO A 428 -4.10 31.42 -14.33
N PRO A 429 -4.76 32.59 -14.26
CA PRO A 429 -4.62 33.62 -15.27
C PRO A 429 -3.17 34.10 -15.36
N ARG A 430 -2.73 34.47 -16.57
CA ARG A 430 -1.42 35.12 -16.75
C ARG A 430 -1.48 36.53 -16.15
N GLU A 431 -0.33 37.12 -15.89
CA GLU A 431 -0.25 38.48 -15.35
C GLU A 431 -0.99 39.47 -16.27
N GLY A 432 -2.06 40.09 -15.75
CA GLY A 432 -2.95 40.99 -16.48
C GLY A 432 -4.24 40.36 -17.02
N GLU A 433 -4.45 39.05 -16.89
CA GLU A 433 -5.70 38.37 -17.27
C GLU A 433 -6.64 38.22 -16.06
N ALA A 434 -7.95 38.31 -16.30
CA ALA A 434 -8.95 38.05 -15.28
C ALA A 434 -9.07 36.54 -15.02
N PRO A 435 -9.30 36.09 -13.77
CA PRO A 435 -9.59 34.69 -13.49
C PRO A 435 -10.83 34.21 -14.25
N GLU A 436 -10.68 33.18 -15.07
CA GLU A 436 -11.83 32.53 -15.72
C GLU A 436 -12.63 31.71 -14.71
N GLU A 437 -13.97 31.76 -14.80
CA GLU A 437 -14.83 30.96 -13.95
C GLU A 437 -14.64 29.46 -14.25
N PRO A 438 -14.54 28.60 -13.22
CA PRO A 438 -14.35 27.17 -13.42
C PRO A 438 -15.59 26.54 -14.07
N THR A 439 -15.37 25.71 -15.09
CA THR A 439 -16.46 24.95 -15.74
C THR A 439 -16.79 23.69 -14.96
N THR A 440 -17.96 23.08 -15.22
CA THR A 440 -18.37 21.82 -14.59
C THR A 440 -18.46 20.72 -15.64
N SER A 441 -17.68 19.65 -15.43
CA SER A 441 -17.81 18.40 -16.18
C SER A 441 -18.83 17.48 -15.55
N TRP A 442 -19.69 16.90 -16.39
CA TRP A 442 -20.76 15.99 -15.99
C TRP A 442 -20.46 14.57 -16.45
N HIS A 443 -20.26 13.67 -15.50
CA HIS A 443 -19.90 12.28 -15.76
C HIS A 443 -21.08 11.36 -15.52
N THR A 444 -21.58 10.69 -16.56
CA THR A 444 -22.68 9.72 -16.43
C THR A 444 -22.14 8.35 -16.06
N VAL A 445 -22.63 7.79 -14.95
CA VAL A 445 -22.26 6.47 -14.43
C VAL A 445 -23.49 5.57 -14.35
N PHE A 446 -23.28 4.28 -14.64
CA PHE A 446 -24.32 3.26 -14.66
C PHE A 446 -24.07 2.20 -13.58
N ALA A 447 -25.00 2.03 -12.65
CA ALA A 447 -24.93 1.00 -11.61
C ALA A 447 -25.92 -0.14 -11.86
N HIS A 448 -25.48 -1.37 -11.54
CA HIS A 448 -26.22 -2.60 -11.72
C HIS A 448 -26.16 -3.46 -10.45
N GLY A 449 -27.11 -4.39 -10.29
CA GLY A 449 -27.14 -5.32 -9.15
C GLY A 449 -27.31 -4.60 -7.81
N ASP A 450 -26.67 -5.11 -6.76
CA ASP A 450 -26.77 -4.62 -5.37
C ASP A 450 -26.38 -3.14 -5.19
N ALA A 451 -25.66 -2.56 -6.15
CA ALA A 451 -25.35 -1.14 -6.14
C ALA A 451 -26.60 -0.26 -6.37
N VAL A 452 -27.62 -0.77 -7.05
CA VAL A 452 -28.87 -0.03 -7.33
C VAL A 452 -29.57 0.31 -6.02
N GLU A 453 -29.82 -0.70 -5.16
CA GLU A 453 -30.50 -0.51 -3.87
C GLU A 453 -29.70 0.40 -2.92
N ARG A 454 -28.36 0.26 -2.91
CA ARG A 454 -27.49 1.10 -2.07
C ARG A 454 -27.49 2.56 -2.51
N LEU A 455 -27.49 2.82 -3.81
CA LEU A 455 -27.36 4.18 -4.35
C LEU A 455 -28.70 4.93 -4.43
N GLN A 456 -29.83 4.23 -4.50
CA GLN A 456 -31.16 4.86 -4.60
C GLN A 456 -31.48 5.80 -3.44
N ASN A 457 -30.89 5.56 -2.26
CA ASN A 457 -31.13 6.36 -1.07
C ASN A 457 -30.15 7.55 -0.91
N VAL A 458 -29.22 7.71 -1.85
CA VAL A 458 -28.22 8.79 -1.79
C VAL A 458 -28.84 10.10 -2.27
N GLN A 459 -28.76 11.13 -1.44
CA GLN A 459 -29.33 12.43 -1.76
C GLN A 459 -28.59 13.12 -2.91
N ILE A 460 -29.36 13.71 -3.83
CA ILE A 460 -28.81 14.60 -4.85
C ILE A 460 -28.16 15.80 -4.14
N GLY A 461 -26.96 16.16 -4.58
CA GLY A 461 -26.09 17.18 -3.98
C GLY A 461 -24.97 16.60 -3.11
N SER A 462 -25.08 15.34 -2.68
CA SER A 462 -24.05 14.65 -1.88
C SER A 462 -22.72 14.61 -2.61
N LEU A 463 -21.62 14.85 -1.88
CA LEU A 463 -20.27 14.63 -2.37
C LEU A 463 -20.01 13.11 -2.36
N VAL A 464 -19.69 12.56 -3.52
CA VAL A 464 -19.51 11.12 -3.71
C VAL A 464 -18.13 10.82 -4.28
N PHE A 465 -17.50 9.77 -3.76
CA PHE A 465 -16.35 9.12 -4.37
C PHE A 465 -16.87 7.91 -5.13
N VAL A 466 -16.63 7.85 -6.43
CA VAL A 466 -17.13 6.80 -7.31
C VAL A 466 -15.99 6.21 -8.12
N GLU A 467 -15.83 4.90 -8.02
CA GLU A 467 -14.97 4.12 -8.91
C GLU A 467 -15.84 3.45 -9.96
N ALA A 468 -15.52 3.68 -11.23
CA ALA A 468 -16.20 3.08 -12.36
C ALA A 468 -15.21 2.39 -13.30
N ALA A 469 -15.60 1.23 -13.82
CA ALA A 469 -14.95 0.65 -14.99
C ALA A 469 -15.25 1.55 -16.19
N PHE A 470 -14.21 1.97 -16.90
CA PHE A 470 -14.29 2.94 -17.99
C PHE A 470 -14.15 2.22 -19.34
N GLN A 471 -15.07 2.46 -20.26
CA GLN A 471 -15.01 1.92 -21.62
C GLN A 471 -15.33 3.03 -22.62
N VAL A 472 -14.53 3.11 -23.68
CA VAL A 472 -14.85 3.95 -24.85
C VAL A 472 -15.33 3.04 -25.97
N ARG A 473 -16.59 3.19 -26.38
CA ARG A 473 -17.16 2.45 -27.50
C ARG A 473 -17.29 3.37 -28.70
N ASN A 474 -16.54 3.05 -29.75
CA ASN A 474 -16.67 3.72 -31.03
C ASN A 474 -17.63 2.90 -31.89
N GLN A 475 -18.81 3.46 -32.19
CA GLN A 475 -19.74 2.86 -33.12
C GLN A 475 -19.73 3.67 -34.41
N ARG A 476 -19.29 3.03 -35.49
CA ARG A 476 -19.41 3.58 -36.83
C ARG A 476 -20.78 3.21 -37.38
N ASP A 477 -21.55 4.21 -37.76
CA ASP A 477 -22.79 3.99 -38.50
C ASP A 477 -22.43 3.65 -39.95
N GLU A 478 -22.77 2.44 -40.38
CA GLU A 478 -22.46 1.94 -41.72
C GLU A 478 -23.20 2.71 -42.83
N ALA A 479 -24.34 3.33 -42.51
CA ALA A 479 -25.15 4.07 -43.49
C ALA A 479 -24.67 5.53 -43.67
N SER A 480 -24.28 6.21 -42.58
CA SER A 480 -23.84 7.61 -42.62
C SER A 480 -22.32 7.79 -42.64
N GLY A 481 -21.56 6.72 -42.37
CA GLY A 481 -20.10 6.76 -42.20
C GLY A 481 -19.64 7.51 -40.95
N SER A 482 -20.56 8.04 -40.14
CA SER A 482 -20.27 8.82 -38.95
C SER A 482 -19.77 7.94 -37.80
N TYR A 483 -18.81 8.45 -37.03
CA TYR A 483 -18.33 7.82 -35.82
C TYR A 483 -19.03 8.45 -34.63
N SER A 484 -19.75 7.63 -33.85
CA SER A 484 -20.21 8.01 -32.52
C SER A 484 -19.29 7.41 -31.47
N THR A 485 -18.76 8.25 -30.60
CA THR A 485 -17.96 7.81 -29.44
C THR A 485 -18.88 7.83 -28.23
N GLN A 486 -19.15 6.66 -27.65
CA GLN A 486 -19.89 6.52 -26.41
C GLN A 486 -18.92 6.22 -25.27
N VAL A 487 -18.87 7.12 -24.30
CA VAL A 487 -18.14 6.90 -23.05
C VAL A 487 -19.08 6.18 -22.09
N LEU A 488 -18.69 5.00 -21.65
CA LEU A 488 -19.44 4.17 -20.70
C LEU A 488 -18.63 4.03 -19.40
N ALA A 489 -19.20 4.56 -18.31
CA ALA A 489 -18.68 4.35 -16.97
C ALA A 489 -19.62 3.42 -16.19
N THR A 490 -19.18 2.21 -15.89
CA THR A 490 -19.95 1.23 -15.12
C THR A 490 -19.50 1.24 -13.66
N HIS A 491 -20.42 1.51 -12.74
CA HIS A 491 -20.15 1.57 -11.30
C HIS A 491 -19.49 0.29 -10.78
N GLY A 492 -18.37 0.44 -10.08
CA GLY A 492 -17.74 -0.61 -9.29
C GLY A 492 -17.99 -0.42 -7.80
N LYS A 493 -17.57 0.72 -7.23
CA LYS A 493 -17.77 1.09 -5.82
C LYS A 493 -18.15 2.57 -5.71
N ALA A 494 -18.95 2.92 -4.70
CA ALA A 494 -19.12 4.31 -4.29
C ALA A 494 -19.16 4.45 -2.77
N HIS A 495 -18.59 5.55 -2.30
CA HIS A 495 -18.68 6.04 -0.93
C HIS A 495 -19.40 7.39 -0.96
N VAL A 496 -20.32 7.60 -0.03
CA VAL A 496 -21.11 8.83 0.10
C VAL A 496 -20.58 9.59 1.30
N GLY A 497 -20.11 10.82 1.09
CA GLY A 497 -19.77 11.72 2.17
C GLY A 497 -20.96 12.61 2.50
N HIS A 498 -21.44 12.58 3.74
CA HIS A 498 -22.35 13.60 4.25
C HIS A 498 -21.52 14.83 4.66
N LEU A 499 -21.66 15.93 3.91
CA LEU A 499 -21.18 17.25 4.32
C LEU A 499 -22.38 18.00 4.90
N GLU A 500 -22.67 17.82 6.18
CA GLU A 500 -23.35 18.89 6.91
C GLU A 500 -22.30 19.97 7.18
N ALA A 501 -22.35 21.06 6.41
CA ALA A 501 -21.69 22.28 6.85
C ALA A 501 -22.40 22.72 8.14
N PRO A 502 -21.68 23.03 9.24
CA PRO A 502 -22.33 23.69 10.36
C PRO A 502 -22.96 25.00 9.84
N PRO A 503 -24.20 25.33 10.26
CA PRO A 503 -24.78 26.62 9.93
C PRO A 503 -23.86 27.73 10.44
N SER A 504 -23.68 28.74 9.57
CA SER A 504 -22.84 29.93 9.73
C SER A 504 -22.93 30.63 11.07
#